data_AF-K0F1U5-F1
#
_entry.id   AF-K0F1U5-F1
#
_cell.length_a   1.000
_cell.length_b   1.000
_cell.length_c   1.000
_cell.angle_alpha   90.00
_cell.angle_beta   90.00
_cell.angle_gamma   90.00
#
_symmetry.space_group_name_H-M   'P 1'
#
loop_
_entity.id
_entity.type
_entity.pdbx_description
1 polymer ?
#
loop_
_entity_poly.entity_id
_entity_poly.type
_entity_poly.pdbx_seq_one_letter_code
_entity_poly.pdbx_strand_id
1 'polypeptide(L)'
;MNTKSVTAVLVTAAAATALFVTGCSDDASSSPAKSSAAATPSAQGNPAPAGKSTASVDGKALTATFTTTCAKQAGTLALALTDTANATYGNLSVSATITGADTVQAVGFAGTKGGESGQPYAIGFGNGMPGGSATLTKDGNTYKISGEGVGAPDLTNPLAGPKTSKFDVTFACSDLVGG
;
A
#
# COMPACT_ATOMS: atom_id res chain seq x y z
N MET A 1 -15.58 33.96 30.78
CA MET A 1 -14.56 33.63 31.80
C MET A 1 -13.65 32.54 31.23
N ASN A 2 -12.35 32.76 31.36
CA ASN A 2 -11.20 31.90 31.03
C ASN A 2 -10.87 31.55 29.56
N THR A 3 -10.07 32.46 29.01
CA THR A 3 -8.98 32.35 28.04
C THR A 3 -7.91 31.28 28.37
N LYS A 4 -7.25 30.76 27.31
CA LYS A 4 -5.77 30.74 27.06
C LYS A 4 -5.46 29.74 25.93
N SER A 5 -5.09 30.16 24.71
CA SER A 5 -3.77 30.65 24.22
C SER A 5 -2.74 29.51 24.01
N VAL A 6 -2.51 29.07 22.76
CA VAL A 6 -1.42 29.46 21.81
C VAL A 6 -0.16 28.60 21.98
N THR A 7 0.37 28.01 20.90
CA THR A 7 1.75 28.17 20.40
C THR A 7 1.92 27.45 19.05
N ALA A 8 2.33 28.21 18.03
CA ALA A 8 2.75 27.73 16.71
C ALA A 8 4.28 27.87 16.60
N VAL A 9 4.95 26.97 15.87
CA VAL A 9 6.33 27.18 15.38
C VAL A 9 6.37 26.74 13.91
N LEU A 10 6.68 27.72 13.05
CA LEU A 10 7.12 27.59 11.66
C LEU A 10 8.64 27.73 11.65
N VAL A 11 9.36 26.87 10.93
CA VAL A 11 10.73 27.15 10.46
C VAL A 11 10.87 26.71 9.00
N THR A 12 11.55 27.58 8.27
CA THR A 12 11.70 27.82 6.84
C THR A 12 12.72 26.94 6.11
N ALA A 13 12.58 26.90 4.78
CA ALA A 13 13.41 26.23 3.78
C ALA A 13 14.79 26.88 3.51
N ALA A 14 15.75 26.11 2.97
CA ALA A 14 16.86 26.60 2.15
C ALA A 14 17.47 25.46 1.30
N ALA A 15 18.07 25.84 0.16
CA ALA A 15 18.33 25.04 -1.02
C ALA A 15 19.81 24.62 -1.22
N ALA A 16 19.99 23.76 -2.25
CA ALA A 16 21.08 23.77 -3.25
C ALA A 16 22.44 23.06 -3.00
N THR A 17 22.69 22.11 -3.92
CA THR A 17 23.90 21.91 -4.76
C THR A 17 25.20 21.24 -4.24
N ALA A 18 25.56 20.20 -5.01
CA ALA A 18 26.87 19.94 -5.67
C ALA A 18 28.01 19.19 -4.95
N LEU A 19 28.21 17.94 -5.42
CA LEU A 19 29.41 17.34 -6.05
C LEU A 19 30.81 17.34 -5.39
N PHE A 20 31.51 16.20 -5.63
CA PHE A 20 32.97 15.96 -5.62
C PHE A 20 33.63 15.82 -4.23
N VAL A 21 34.68 15.04 -3.93
CA VAL A 21 35.50 13.97 -4.56
C VAL A 21 36.47 13.49 -3.45
N THR A 22 36.83 12.20 -3.47
CA THR A 22 38.07 11.56 -2.91
C THR A 22 38.61 11.90 -1.51
N GLY A 23 39.07 10.88 -0.78
CA GLY A 23 40.12 11.07 0.23
C GLY A 23 40.33 9.88 1.15
N CYS A 24 41.54 9.35 1.18
CA CYS A 24 41.99 8.11 1.82
C CYS A 24 42.69 8.38 3.17
N SER A 25 42.93 7.28 3.92
CA SER A 25 43.87 7.08 5.05
C SER A 25 43.37 7.42 6.46
N ASP A 26 43.63 6.64 7.52
CA ASP A 26 44.30 5.35 7.70
C ASP A 26 43.89 4.79 9.10
N ASP A 27 44.30 3.55 9.37
CA ASP A 27 44.55 2.92 10.68
C ASP A 27 43.57 1.89 11.33
N ALA A 28 44.11 0.66 11.40
CA ALA A 28 44.05 -0.38 12.43
C ALA A 28 42.85 -1.36 12.60
N SER A 29 43.17 -2.63 12.22
CA SER A 29 42.87 -3.91 12.93
C SER A 29 41.74 -4.85 12.44
N SER A 30 42.10 -5.66 11.43
CA SER A 30 42.10 -7.14 11.37
C SER A 30 40.97 -7.99 12.00
N SER A 31 40.14 -8.59 11.14
CA SER A 31 39.75 -10.03 11.16
C SER A 31 39.08 -10.45 9.84
N PRO A 32 39.50 -11.55 9.16
CA PRO A 32 39.03 -11.86 7.81
C PRO A 32 37.97 -12.97 7.70
N ALA A 33 37.24 -12.88 6.58
CA ALA A 33 36.64 -13.91 5.73
C ALA A 33 35.46 -14.78 6.24
N LYS A 34 34.29 -14.61 5.58
CA LYS A 34 33.73 -15.66 4.69
C LYS A 34 32.65 -15.12 3.74
N SER A 35 32.89 -15.32 2.44
CA SER A 35 31.91 -15.22 1.36
C SER A 35 30.67 -16.08 1.62
N SER A 36 29.48 -15.60 1.22
CA SER A 36 28.55 -16.36 0.35
C SER A 36 27.26 -15.59 0.09
N ALA A 37 26.81 -15.75 -1.17
CA ALA A 37 25.43 -15.74 -1.63
C ALA A 37 24.71 -14.39 -1.80
N ALA A 38 24.72 -13.97 -3.07
CA ALA A 38 23.71 -13.19 -3.77
C ALA A 38 22.29 -13.29 -3.17
N ALA A 39 21.73 -12.13 -2.80
CA ALA A 39 20.29 -11.94 -2.71
C ALA A 39 19.82 -11.37 -4.05
N THR A 40 19.18 -12.23 -4.83
CA THR A 40 18.39 -11.89 -6.02
C THR A 40 17.36 -10.80 -5.70
N PRO A 41 17.18 -9.78 -6.56
CA PRO A 41 16.06 -8.86 -6.42
C PRO A 41 14.75 -9.66 -6.61
N SER A 42 13.92 -9.65 -5.58
CA SER A 42 12.55 -10.13 -5.62
C SER A 42 11.83 -9.50 -6.80
N ALA A 43 11.15 -10.34 -7.58
CA ALA A 43 10.46 -10.02 -8.81
C ALA A 43 9.81 -8.63 -8.80
N GLN A 44 10.32 -7.78 -9.70
CA GLN A 44 9.69 -6.54 -10.14
C GLN A 44 8.25 -6.87 -10.59
N GLY A 45 7.28 -6.63 -9.72
CA GLY A 45 5.89 -6.47 -10.15
C GLY A 45 5.87 -5.28 -11.11
N ASN A 46 5.42 -5.50 -12.34
CA ASN A 46 5.32 -4.46 -13.36
C ASN A 46 4.70 -3.20 -12.74
N PRO A 47 5.35 -2.02 -12.83
CA PRO A 47 4.72 -0.79 -12.39
C PRO A 47 3.40 -0.64 -13.16
N ALA A 48 2.33 -0.32 -12.45
CA ALA A 48 1.05 0.01 -13.07
C ALA A 48 1.27 1.15 -14.08
N PRO A 49 0.59 1.15 -15.25
CA PRO A 49 0.67 2.26 -16.19
C PRO A 49 0.33 3.56 -15.45
N ALA A 50 1.24 4.54 -15.52
CA ALA A 50 1.02 5.83 -14.88
C ALA A 50 -0.34 6.42 -15.30
N GLY A 51 -1.14 6.83 -14.32
CA GLY A 51 -2.45 7.46 -14.53
C GLY A 51 -3.67 6.54 -14.53
N LYS A 52 -3.53 5.22 -14.31
CA LYS A 52 -4.69 4.32 -14.14
C LYS A 52 -4.66 3.59 -12.81
N SER A 53 -5.81 3.52 -12.15
CA SER A 53 -5.97 2.67 -10.97
C SER A 53 -5.98 1.20 -11.37
N THR A 54 -5.29 0.38 -10.58
CA THR A 54 -5.15 -1.07 -10.81
C THR A 54 -5.13 -1.79 -9.47
N ALA A 55 -5.49 -3.06 -9.47
CA ALA A 55 -5.37 -3.91 -8.29
C ALA A 55 -5.01 -5.33 -8.71
N SER A 56 -4.33 -6.06 -7.85
CA SER A 56 -4.01 -7.48 -8.04
C SER A 56 -3.98 -8.21 -6.71
N VAL A 57 -4.29 -9.51 -6.76
CA VAL A 57 -4.23 -10.43 -5.63
C VAL A 57 -3.40 -11.63 -6.05
N ASP A 58 -2.40 -12.00 -5.26
CA ASP A 58 -1.45 -13.10 -5.52
C ASP A 58 -0.84 -13.04 -6.94
N GLY A 59 -0.51 -11.82 -7.38
CA GLY A 59 0.05 -11.54 -8.71
C GLY A 59 -0.97 -11.59 -9.85
N LYS A 60 -2.24 -11.90 -9.59
CA LYS A 60 -3.31 -11.90 -10.60
C LYS A 60 -3.98 -10.53 -10.64
N ALA A 61 -3.82 -9.82 -11.76
CA ALA A 61 -4.47 -8.54 -11.96
C ALA A 61 -5.99 -8.69 -11.96
N LEU A 62 -6.68 -7.77 -11.29
CA LEU A 62 -8.13 -7.68 -11.30
C LEU A 62 -8.56 -6.91 -12.55
N THR A 63 -9.17 -7.61 -13.51
CA THR A 63 -9.80 -6.98 -14.67
C THR A 63 -11.06 -6.24 -14.24
N ALA A 64 -10.96 -4.91 -14.13
CA ALA A 64 -12.07 -4.05 -13.70
C ALA A 64 -11.99 -2.66 -14.34
N THR A 65 -13.13 -1.99 -14.44
CA THR A 65 -13.22 -0.58 -14.84
C THR A 65 -13.43 0.26 -13.59
N PHE A 66 -12.33 0.56 -12.88
CA PHE A 66 -12.42 1.20 -11.57
C PHE A 66 -12.86 2.66 -11.65
N THR A 67 -13.91 3.00 -10.91
CA THR A 67 -14.17 4.36 -10.41
C THR A 67 -13.28 4.58 -9.20
N THR A 68 -12.41 5.60 -9.25
CA THR A 68 -11.48 5.94 -8.16
C THR A 68 -12.03 7.11 -7.36
N THR A 69 -12.03 6.99 -6.04
CA THR A 69 -12.41 8.06 -5.11
C THR A 69 -11.33 8.22 -4.05
N CYS A 70 -10.89 9.45 -3.86
CA CYS A 70 -9.87 9.79 -2.89
C CYS A 70 -10.34 10.99 -2.07
N ALA A 71 -10.41 10.84 -0.75
CA ALA A 71 -10.91 11.86 0.16
C ALA A 71 -9.98 12.00 1.35
N LYS A 72 -9.66 13.25 1.73
CA LYS A 72 -8.81 13.56 2.87
C LYS A 72 -9.61 14.34 3.91
N GLN A 73 -9.57 13.88 5.15
CA GLN A 73 -10.21 14.57 6.27
C GLN A 73 -9.43 14.31 7.56
N ALA A 74 -9.17 15.38 8.34
CA ALA A 74 -8.53 15.29 9.65
C ALA A 74 -7.24 14.43 9.68
N GLY A 75 -6.37 14.60 8.68
CA GLY A 75 -5.10 13.87 8.58
C GLY A 75 -5.21 12.41 8.11
N THR A 76 -6.43 11.97 7.76
CA THR A 76 -6.71 10.64 7.22
C THR A 76 -7.07 10.75 5.74
N LEU A 77 -6.43 9.94 4.91
CA LEU A 77 -6.71 9.80 3.48
C LEU A 77 -7.42 8.46 3.26
N ALA A 78 -8.67 8.52 2.81
CA ALA A 78 -9.46 7.37 2.37
C ALA A 78 -9.35 7.23 0.85
N LEU A 79 -9.04 6.03 0.39
CA LEU A 79 -8.88 5.65 -1.00
C LEU A 79 -9.84 4.51 -1.32
N ALA A 80 -10.55 4.59 -2.44
CA ALA A 80 -11.47 3.57 -2.89
C ALA A 80 -11.42 3.39 -4.41
N LEU A 81 -11.43 2.15 -4.86
CA LEU A 81 -11.68 1.71 -6.22
C LEU A 81 -12.96 0.88 -6.21
N THR A 82 -13.87 1.16 -7.14
CA THR A 82 -15.12 0.38 -7.26
C THR A 82 -15.41 0.03 -8.71
N ASP A 83 -15.95 -1.17 -8.92
CA ASP A 83 -16.56 -1.61 -10.18
C ASP A 83 -17.81 -2.41 -9.80
N THR A 84 -18.95 -1.73 -9.77
CA THR A 84 -20.17 -2.23 -9.13
C THR A 84 -20.93 -3.28 -9.94
N ALA A 85 -20.56 -3.45 -11.22
CA ALA A 85 -21.21 -4.34 -12.18
C ALA A 85 -20.19 -5.22 -12.91
N ASN A 86 -19.08 -5.58 -12.25
CA ASN A 86 -18.03 -6.38 -12.85
C ASN A 86 -18.54 -7.79 -13.23
N ALA A 87 -18.32 -8.21 -14.46
CA ALA A 87 -18.79 -9.50 -14.94
C ALA A 87 -18.19 -10.69 -14.14
N THR A 88 -16.91 -10.58 -13.77
CA THR A 88 -16.15 -11.62 -13.05
C THR A 88 -16.39 -11.54 -11.54
N TYR A 89 -16.29 -10.35 -10.95
CA TYR A 89 -16.23 -10.16 -9.49
C TYR A 89 -17.56 -9.66 -8.87
N GLY A 90 -18.54 -9.32 -9.70
CA GLY A 90 -19.79 -8.69 -9.30
C GLY A 90 -19.55 -7.27 -8.78
N ASN A 91 -20.05 -6.94 -7.59
CA ASN A 91 -19.70 -5.69 -6.93
C ASN A 91 -18.27 -5.79 -6.36
N LEU A 92 -17.30 -5.25 -7.09
CA LEU A 92 -15.89 -5.22 -6.70
C LEU A 92 -15.56 -3.90 -6.01
N SER A 93 -14.89 -3.98 -4.86
CA SER A 93 -14.37 -2.84 -4.13
C SER A 93 -12.96 -3.13 -3.63
N VAL A 94 -12.08 -2.15 -3.77
CA VAL A 94 -10.75 -2.13 -3.14
C VAL A 94 -10.61 -0.82 -2.39
N SER A 95 -10.27 -0.86 -1.12
CA SER A 95 -10.16 0.34 -0.30
C SER A 95 -8.87 0.36 0.50
N ALA A 96 -8.41 1.56 0.83
CA ALA A 96 -7.31 1.76 1.75
C ALA A 96 -7.52 3.02 2.58
N THR A 97 -6.94 3.04 3.78
CA THR A 97 -6.89 4.23 4.63
C THR A 97 -5.45 4.49 5.03
N ILE A 98 -5.00 5.73 4.87
CA ILE A 98 -3.65 6.18 5.18
C ILE A 98 -3.73 7.32 6.19
N THR A 99 -2.84 7.32 7.18
CA THR A 99 -2.66 8.43 8.11
C THR A 99 -1.23 8.95 8.08
N GLY A 100 -1.04 10.22 8.43
CA GLY A 100 0.28 10.83 8.36
C GLY A 100 0.77 10.97 6.91
N ALA A 101 2.07 10.75 6.69
CA ALA A 101 2.64 10.80 5.35
C ALA A 101 2.55 9.44 4.62
N ASP A 102 2.67 8.35 5.36
CA ASP A 102 3.02 7.04 4.80
C ASP A 102 2.45 5.82 5.56
N THR A 103 1.70 6.02 6.65
CA THR A 103 1.18 4.89 7.44
C THR A 103 -0.12 4.37 6.86
N VAL A 104 -0.09 3.17 6.28
CA VAL A 104 -1.30 2.44 5.86
C VAL A 104 -1.98 1.85 7.10
N GLN A 105 -3.22 2.23 7.34
CA GLN A 105 -4.00 1.76 8.50
C GLN A 105 -4.88 0.56 8.17
N ALA A 106 -5.43 0.53 6.98
CA ALA A 106 -6.25 -0.59 6.53
C ALA A 106 -6.19 -0.72 5.01
N VAL A 107 -6.32 -1.95 4.52
CA VAL A 107 -6.57 -2.27 3.11
C VAL A 107 -7.66 -3.33 3.06
N GLY A 108 -8.61 -3.20 2.15
CA GLY A 108 -9.69 -4.16 1.96
C GLY A 108 -9.90 -4.48 0.49
N PHE A 109 -10.10 -5.76 0.18
CA PHE A 109 -10.57 -6.25 -1.11
C PHE A 109 -11.86 -7.03 -0.88
N ALA A 110 -12.92 -6.61 -1.56
CA ALA A 110 -14.23 -7.21 -1.48
C ALA A 110 -14.79 -7.46 -2.88
N GLY A 111 -15.34 -8.65 -3.09
CA GLY A 111 -16.15 -8.99 -4.26
C GLY A 111 -17.46 -9.64 -3.82
N THR A 112 -18.38 -9.82 -4.76
CA THR A 112 -19.59 -10.64 -4.51
C THR A 112 -19.51 -12.01 -5.16
N LYS A 113 -18.50 -12.23 -6.03
CA LYS A 113 -18.17 -13.51 -6.67
C LYS A 113 -16.73 -13.48 -7.22
N GLY A 114 -16.25 -14.61 -7.73
CA GLY A 114 -15.16 -14.66 -8.73
C GLY A 114 -13.72 -14.45 -8.26
N GLY A 115 -13.40 -14.61 -6.98
CA GLY A 115 -12.04 -14.62 -6.45
C GLY A 115 -11.38 -16.01 -6.46
N GLU A 116 -10.55 -16.30 -5.44
CA GLU A 116 -9.88 -17.61 -5.32
C GLU A 116 -10.92 -18.74 -5.28
N SER A 117 -10.77 -19.71 -6.20
CA SER A 117 -11.66 -20.86 -6.32
C SER A 117 -13.15 -20.51 -6.50
N GLY A 118 -13.45 -19.32 -7.07
CA GLY A 118 -14.82 -18.83 -7.29
C GLY A 118 -15.45 -18.13 -6.09
N GLN A 119 -14.81 -18.19 -4.92
CA GLN A 119 -15.26 -17.50 -3.72
C GLN A 119 -15.02 -15.99 -3.86
N PRO A 120 -15.91 -15.13 -3.33
CA PRO A 120 -15.68 -13.69 -3.36
C PRO A 120 -14.37 -13.33 -2.67
N TYR A 121 -13.66 -12.33 -3.19
CA TYR A 121 -12.57 -11.74 -2.44
C TYR A 121 -13.09 -11.18 -1.11
N ALA A 122 -12.39 -11.50 -0.04
CA ALA A 122 -12.62 -10.99 1.31
C ALA A 122 -11.27 -10.96 2.01
N ILE A 123 -10.39 -10.05 1.57
CA ILE A 123 -9.01 -9.93 2.05
C ILE A 123 -8.89 -8.59 2.77
N GLY A 124 -8.33 -8.61 3.98
CA GLY A 124 -8.16 -7.43 4.80
C GLY A 124 -6.77 -7.33 5.42
N PHE A 125 -6.20 -6.14 5.43
CA PHE A 125 -5.09 -5.78 6.28
C PHE A 125 -5.56 -4.70 7.26
N GLY A 126 -5.15 -4.81 8.52
CA GLY A 126 -5.34 -3.77 9.54
C GLY A 126 -4.04 -3.58 10.31
N ASN A 127 -3.57 -2.34 10.42
CA ASN A 127 -2.34 -2.04 11.14
C ASN A 127 -2.48 -2.42 12.63
N GLY A 128 -1.50 -3.16 13.15
CA GLY A 128 -1.52 -3.69 14.51
C GLY A 128 -2.37 -4.96 14.71
N MET A 129 -3.09 -5.44 13.70
CA MET A 129 -3.73 -6.76 13.74
C MET A 129 -2.72 -7.88 13.45
N PRO A 130 -2.91 -9.09 14.01
CA PRO A 130 -2.05 -10.22 13.68
C PRO A 130 -2.24 -10.63 12.21
N GLY A 131 -1.12 -10.75 11.50
CA GLY A 131 -1.07 -11.18 10.11
C GLY A 131 -1.13 -10.02 9.11
N GLY A 132 -0.43 -10.22 7.99
CA GLY A 132 -0.36 -9.24 6.91
C GLY A 132 0.64 -8.11 7.14
N SER A 133 0.79 -7.28 6.10
CA SER A 133 1.62 -6.07 6.10
C SER A 133 1.14 -5.16 4.99
N ALA A 134 1.44 -3.86 5.06
CA ALA A 134 1.21 -2.95 3.96
C ALA A 134 2.28 -1.87 3.94
N THR A 135 2.73 -1.53 2.74
CA THR A 135 3.70 -0.46 2.48
C THR A 135 3.13 0.51 1.46
N LEU A 136 3.36 1.81 1.65
CA LEU A 136 2.92 2.85 0.72
C LEU A 136 4.11 3.40 -0.04
N THR A 137 3.94 3.58 -1.34
CA THR A 137 4.75 4.48 -2.17
C THR A 137 3.82 5.49 -2.83
N LYS A 138 4.27 6.75 -2.92
CA LYS A 138 3.47 7.85 -3.48
C LYS A 138 4.26 8.54 -4.59
N ASP A 139 3.60 8.78 -5.71
CA ASP A 139 4.10 9.58 -6.83
C ASP A 139 3.03 10.57 -7.28
N GLY A 140 3.21 11.85 -6.95
CA GLY A 140 2.20 12.89 -7.16
C GLY A 140 0.88 12.55 -6.46
N ASN A 141 -0.19 12.37 -7.24
CA ASN A 141 -1.51 11.96 -6.75
C ASN A 141 -1.77 10.45 -6.90
N THR A 142 -0.74 9.66 -7.21
CA THR A 142 -0.82 8.22 -7.34
C THR A 142 -0.31 7.56 -6.06
N TYR A 143 -1.12 6.70 -5.45
CA TYR A 143 -0.80 5.97 -4.22
C TYR A 143 -0.71 4.49 -4.55
N LYS A 144 0.47 3.90 -4.40
CA LYS A 144 0.70 2.48 -4.60
C LYS A 144 0.91 1.79 -3.25
N ILE A 145 0.06 0.82 -2.95
CA ILE A 145 0.13 0.03 -1.74
C ILE A 145 0.40 -1.43 -2.11
N SER A 146 1.46 -2.00 -1.54
CA SER A 146 1.81 -3.40 -1.71
C SER A 146 1.91 -4.05 -0.33
N GLY A 147 1.47 -5.30 -0.22
CA GLY A 147 1.39 -5.96 1.07
C GLY A 147 0.80 -7.35 1.05
N GLU A 148 0.41 -7.80 2.23
CA GLU A 148 -0.26 -9.06 2.48
C GLU A 148 -1.49 -8.81 3.36
N GLY A 149 -2.62 -9.38 2.97
CA GLY A 149 -3.86 -9.32 3.73
C GLY A 149 -4.28 -10.72 4.17
N VAL A 150 -5.11 -10.74 5.20
CA VAL A 150 -5.72 -11.94 5.76
C VAL A 150 -7.09 -12.13 5.12
N GLY A 151 -7.29 -13.30 4.52
CA GLY A 151 -8.53 -13.72 3.90
C GLY A 151 -9.55 -14.25 4.92
N ALA A 152 -10.82 -14.28 4.52
CA ALA A 152 -11.85 -14.98 5.27
C ALA A 152 -11.49 -16.47 5.49
N PRO A 153 -11.87 -17.07 6.63
CA PRO A 153 -11.67 -18.50 6.87
C PRO A 153 -12.32 -19.36 5.78
N ASP A 154 -11.64 -20.44 5.39
CA ASP A 154 -12.21 -21.43 4.48
C ASP A 154 -13.29 -22.24 5.22
N LEU A 155 -14.56 -22.00 4.90
CA LEU A 155 -15.68 -22.71 5.54
C LEU A 155 -15.75 -24.19 5.14
N THR A 156 -15.09 -24.59 4.05
CA THR A 156 -14.97 -26.00 3.65
C THR A 156 -13.82 -26.70 4.38
N ASN A 157 -12.89 -25.93 4.95
CA ASN A 157 -11.77 -26.42 5.76
C ASN A 157 -11.48 -25.48 6.94
N PRO A 158 -12.35 -25.46 7.97
CA PRO A 158 -12.23 -24.50 9.08
C PRO A 158 -10.96 -24.69 9.92
N LEU A 159 -10.28 -25.83 9.79
CA LEU A 159 -9.03 -26.13 10.48
C LEU A 159 -7.79 -25.54 9.79
N ALA A 160 -7.90 -25.06 8.55
CA ALA A 160 -6.78 -24.44 7.83
C ALA A 160 -6.36 -23.08 8.41
N GLY A 161 -7.21 -22.47 9.24
CA GLY A 161 -7.02 -21.08 9.67
C GLY A 161 -7.25 -20.09 8.52
N PRO A 162 -7.02 -18.79 8.76
CA PRO A 162 -7.16 -17.78 7.73
C PRO A 162 -5.99 -17.87 6.74
N LYS A 163 -6.29 -17.79 5.45
CA LYS A 163 -5.25 -17.71 4.42
C LYS A 163 -4.72 -16.29 4.30
N THR A 164 -3.45 -16.13 3.96
CA THR A 164 -2.85 -14.84 3.61
C THR A 164 -2.68 -14.74 2.10
N SER A 165 -3.05 -13.59 1.53
CA SER A 165 -2.87 -13.29 0.10
C SER A 165 -2.05 -12.02 -0.05
N LYS A 166 -1.12 -12.02 -1.01
CA LYS A 166 -0.41 -10.80 -1.42
C LYS A 166 -1.34 -9.90 -2.20
N PHE A 167 -1.22 -8.60 -2.02
CA PHE A 167 -1.92 -7.62 -2.84
C PHE A 167 -0.98 -6.53 -3.33
N ASP A 168 -1.33 -5.97 -4.48
CA ASP A 168 -0.74 -4.75 -5.01
C ASP A 168 -1.87 -3.90 -5.59
N VAL A 169 -2.02 -2.67 -5.12
CA VAL A 169 -3.06 -1.74 -5.56
C VAL A 169 -2.45 -0.38 -5.83
N THR A 170 -2.85 0.22 -6.95
CA THR A 170 -2.53 1.59 -7.32
C THR A 170 -3.81 2.40 -7.39
N PHE A 171 -3.90 3.48 -6.63
CA PHE A 171 -4.97 4.46 -6.68
C PHE A 171 -4.47 5.70 -7.42
N ALA A 172 -4.96 5.93 -8.64
CA ALA A 172 -4.70 7.14 -9.39
C ALA A 172 -5.78 8.19 -9.06
N CYS A 173 -5.49 9.07 -8.11
CA CYS A 173 -6.44 10.10 -7.67
C CYS A 173 -6.38 11.31 -8.60
N SER A 174 -7.36 11.48 -9.50
CA SER A 174 -7.46 12.71 -10.31
C SER A 174 -7.72 13.94 -9.45
N ASP A 175 -8.52 13.77 -8.39
CA ASP A 175 -8.87 14.81 -7.42
C ASP A 175 -8.81 14.26 -5.99
N LEU A 176 -8.52 15.13 -5.02
CA LEU A 176 -8.60 14.84 -3.59
C LEU A 176 -9.73 15.66 -2.97
N VAL A 177 -10.83 14.99 -2.62
CA VAL A 177 -11.96 15.64 -1.95
C VAL A 177 -11.58 16.00 -0.51
N GLY A 178 -11.71 17.27 -0.12
CA GLY A 178 -11.41 17.75 1.24
C GLY A 178 -9.92 18.03 1.52
N GLY A 179 -9.10 18.06 0.47
CA GLY A 179 -7.68 18.49 0.53
C GLY A 179 -7.47 19.99 0.58
#